data_AF-A0A8J3F1B9-F1
#
_entry.id   AF-A0A8J3F1B9-F1
#
_cell.length_a   1.000
_cell.length_b   1.000
_cell.length_c   1.000
_cell.angle_alpha   90.00
_cell.angle_beta   90.00
_cell.angle_gamma   90.00
#
_symmetry.space_group_name_H-M   'P 1'
#
loop_
_entity.id
_entity.type
_entity.pdbx_description
1 polymer ?
#
loop_
_entity_poly.entity_id
_entity_poly.type
_entity_poly.pdbx_seq_one_letter_code
_entity_poly.pdbx_strand_id
1 'polypeptide(L)'
;MFDKGSIIQYFRQKKGLTQEELGHGICSKTHLSKIERGLTEVSDETISLLCARMGFDIDEEVKKLNNVQKLIESLQKQLIFQDLEKIEELIFEIEIVDFDFIIPLFIRYNLLKARYLLLINKIEDSKKILFSKLKKIEKIPQPEEDLLNHVLGIYYIQTNELHKSIKFLKNVSLESYYNQEIHYHLAMAYYYSEAYISAYYHCHKAKEFFVKTNNYERVLDTESIILMLLEEENQLDFSEINDRYENLIDIADKLKDNNRKHLLVHNFAYQLYFRGFFERSSQMYLLAMELKPGSYYNLITSKFGYMRCLFDGSLIERTSLLELIIEGKNEAKKANLYQYEYLFELYELKLAGNEEQYFSFLENTLLPYLNEISHTNYFNHYLKDLKDFYVSQKDGDKILNFIKSYSINLVLGDEKK
;
A
#
# COMPACT_ATOMS: atom_id res chain seq x y z
N MET A 1 28.53 5.18 16.37
CA MET A 1 28.73 6.15 17.48
C MET A 1 28.61 7.54 16.87
N PHE A 2 27.80 8.43 17.43
CA PHE A 2 27.61 9.77 16.87
C PHE A 2 28.91 10.58 16.95
N ASP A 3 29.22 11.33 15.90
CA ASP A 3 30.40 12.21 15.89
C ASP A 3 30.16 13.41 16.81
N LYS A 4 30.88 13.46 17.94
CA LYS A 4 30.83 14.55 18.93
C LYS A 4 31.11 15.92 18.28
N GLY A 5 31.94 15.98 17.23
CA GLY A 5 32.26 17.22 16.51
C GLY A 5 31.04 17.87 15.87
N SER A 6 30.22 17.07 15.18
CA SER A 6 28.97 17.51 14.54
C SER A 6 27.96 18.05 15.55
N ILE A 7 27.87 17.42 16.72
CA ILE A 7 27.00 17.85 17.83
C ILE A 7 27.46 19.21 18.35
N ILE A 8 28.76 19.37 18.62
CA ILE A 8 29.34 20.65 19.08
C ILE A 8 29.05 21.76 18.06
N GLN A 9 29.26 21.49 16.78
CA GLN A 9 28.99 22.44 15.71
C GLN A 9 27.52 22.91 15.72
N TYR A 10 26.58 21.98 15.86
CA TYR A 10 25.15 22.28 15.88
C TYR A 10 24.77 23.19 17.07
N PHE A 11 25.13 22.80 18.29
CA PHE A 11 24.79 23.57 19.49
C PHE A 11 25.47 24.93 19.52
N ARG A 12 26.68 25.04 18.94
CA ARG A 12 27.37 26.33 18.77
C ARG A 12 26.54 27.27 17.88
N GLN A 13 26.11 26.79 16.71
CA GLN A 13 25.31 27.57 15.77
C GLN A 13 23.94 27.93 16.37
N LYS A 14 23.30 27.00 17.08
CA LYS A 14 22.02 27.22 17.79
C LYS A 14 22.11 28.33 18.84
N LYS A 15 23.27 28.48 19.49
CA LYS A 15 23.55 29.58 20.42
C LYS A 15 24.09 30.87 19.76
N GLY A 16 24.27 30.87 18.44
CA GLY A 16 24.81 32.02 17.71
C GLY A 16 26.28 32.33 17.98
N LEU A 17 27.05 31.37 18.52
CA LEU A 17 28.46 31.57 18.87
C LEU A 17 29.37 31.39 17.64
N THR A 18 30.37 32.24 17.50
CA THR A 18 31.49 32.01 16.57
C THR A 18 32.44 30.94 17.10
N GLN A 19 33.26 30.36 16.22
CA GLN A 19 34.31 29.42 16.63
C GLN A 19 35.36 30.08 17.55
N GLU A 20 35.61 31.37 17.37
CA GLU A 20 36.54 32.11 18.24
C GLU A 20 35.96 32.28 19.65
N GLU A 21 34.68 32.65 19.76
CA GLU A 21 33.99 32.79 21.05
C GLU A 21 33.85 31.46 21.78
N LEU A 22 33.47 30.38 21.07
CA LEU A 22 33.38 29.06 21.69
C LEU A 22 34.76 28.53 22.09
N GLY A 23 35.80 28.78 21.29
CA GLY A 23 37.17 28.30 21.54
C GLY A 23 37.95 29.11 22.57
N HIS A 24 37.57 30.36 22.87
CA HIS A 24 38.37 31.28 23.68
C HIS A 24 38.78 30.69 25.04
N GLY A 25 40.09 30.64 25.33
CA GLY A 25 40.61 30.06 26.57
C GLY A 25 40.52 28.53 26.68
N ILE A 26 40.12 27.84 25.61
CA ILE A 26 40.05 26.37 25.52
C ILE A 26 40.94 25.87 24.37
N CYS A 27 40.68 26.34 23.14
CA CYS A 27 41.45 25.97 21.96
C CYS A 27 41.43 27.06 20.86
N SER A 28 42.28 26.94 19.84
CA SER A 28 42.30 27.89 18.72
C SER A 28 41.11 27.67 17.78
N LYS A 29 40.70 28.73 17.06
CA LYS A 29 39.66 28.66 16.01
C LYS A 29 39.92 27.53 15.01
N THR A 30 41.15 27.41 14.55
CA THR A 30 41.56 26.38 13.58
C THR A 30 41.46 24.98 14.19
N HIS A 31 41.80 24.83 15.48
CA HIS A 31 41.63 23.57 16.18
C HIS A 31 40.14 23.22 16.30
N LEU A 32 39.30 24.11 16.83
CA LEU A 32 37.84 23.90 16.94
C LEU A 32 37.20 23.56 15.58
N SER A 33 37.62 24.22 14.51
CA SER A 33 37.16 23.91 13.15
C SER A 33 37.51 22.50 12.69
N LYS A 34 38.63 21.93 13.15
CA LYS A 34 38.98 20.52 12.90
C LYS A 34 38.16 19.58 13.79
N ILE A 35 37.88 19.96 15.05
CA ILE A 35 37.00 19.21 15.96
C ILE A 35 35.61 19.07 15.35
N GLU A 36 35.01 20.19 14.94
CA GLU A 36 33.65 20.22 14.37
C GLU A 36 33.49 19.36 13.09
N ARG A 37 34.60 19.11 12.40
CA ARG A 37 34.65 18.31 11.16
C ARG A 37 35.12 16.86 11.40
N GLY A 38 35.37 16.46 12.64
CA GLY A 38 35.90 15.14 12.97
C GLY A 38 37.30 14.87 12.42
N LEU A 39 38.10 15.92 12.15
CA LEU A 39 39.42 15.81 11.50
C LEU A 39 40.59 15.67 12.48
N THR A 40 40.33 15.65 13.79
CA THR A 40 41.36 15.57 14.82
C THR A 40 40.78 14.93 16.07
N GLU A 41 41.53 14.02 16.68
CA GLU A 41 41.19 13.48 18.01
C GLU A 41 41.43 14.55 19.08
N VAL A 42 40.53 14.59 20.06
CA VAL A 42 40.48 15.64 21.08
C VAL A 42 40.31 14.97 22.44
N SER A 43 40.93 15.52 23.48
CA SER A 43 40.72 15.03 24.84
C SER A 43 39.28 15.25 25.29
N ASP A 44 38.73 14.31 26.06
CA ASP A 44 37.39 14.45 26.63
C ASP A 44 37.28 15.73 27.48
N GLU A 45 38.35 16.15 28.15
CA GLU A 45 38.41 17.41 28.91
C GLU A 45 38.11 18.63 28.03
N THR A 46 38.71 18.71 26.83
CA THR A 46 38.47 19.83 25.90
C THR A 46 37.01 19.81 25.42
N ILE A 47 36.45 18.63 25.14
CA ILE A 47 35.05 18.47 24.74
C ILE A 47 34.13 18.94 25.87
N SER A 48 34.37 18.51 27.11
CA SER A 48 33.57 18.91 28.28
C SER A 48 33.61 20.41 28.50
N LEU A 49 34.78 21.07 28.35
CA LEU A 49 34.88 22.53 28.47
C LEU A 49 34.08 23.28 27.40
N LEU A 50 34.11 22.81 26.15
CA LEU A 50 33.32 23.41 25.05
C LEU A 50 31.82 23.22 25.31
N CYS A 51 31.40 22.03 25.72
CA CYS A 51 29.99 21.72 25.98
C CYS A 51 29.45 22.46 27.22
N ALA A 52 30.24 22.56 28.29
CA ALA A 52 29.91 23.35 29.48
C ALA A 52 29.65 24.82 29.14
N ARG A 53 30.45 25.43 28.25
CA ARG A 53 30.21 26.79 27.75
C ARG A 53 28.89 26.92 26.99
N MET A 54 28.50 25.87 26.27
CA MET A 54 27.21 25.78 25.61
C MET A 54 26.08 25.31 26.52
N GLY A 55 26.35 24.97 27.79
CA GLY A 55 25.34 24.62 28.79
C GLY A 55 24.67 23.27 28.55
N PHE A 56 25.37 22.31 27.96
CA PHE A 56 24.89 20.93 27.84
C PHE A 56 26.01 19.93 28.13
N ASP A 57 25.61 18.69 28.42
CA ASP A 57 26.52 17.56 28.58
C ASP A 57 26.53 16.70 27.30
N ILE A 58 27.71 16.42 26.77
CA ILE A 58 27.87 15.70 25.50
C ILE A 58 27.44 14.24 25.61
N ASP A 59 27.68 13.60 26.76
CA ASP A 59 27.39 12.18 26.95
C ASP A 59 25.89 11.98 27.17
N GLU A 60 25.23 12.90 27.86
CA GLU A 60 23.76 12.95 27.93
C GLU A 60 23.14 13.12 26.54
N GLU A 61 23.68 14.02 25.71
CA GLU A 61 23.15 14.27 24.36
C GLU A 61 23.36 13.05 23.44
N VAL A 62 24.55 12.44 23.48
CA VAL A 62 24.82 11.18 22.77
C VAL A 62 23.88 10.08 23.25
N LYS A 63 23.58 10.00 24.55
CA LYS A 63 22.62 9.03 25.11
C LYS A 63 21.20 9.27 24.58
N LYS A 64 20.75 10.52 24.48
CA LYS A 64 19.44 10.85 23.86
C LYS A 64 19.40 10.43 22.39
N LEU A 65 20.42 10.75 21.61
CA LEU A 65 20.49 10.37 20.19
C LEU A 65 20.50 8.84 20.00
N ASN A 66 21.21 8.11 20.88
CA ASN A 66 21.18 6.65 20.88
C ASN A 66 19.78 6.11 21.20
N ASN A 67 19.01 6.79 22.07
CA ASN A 67 17.63 6.43 22.34
C ASN A 67 16.74 6.67 21.11
N VAL A 68 16.86 7.83 20.46
CA VAL A 68 16.13 8.14 19.21
C VAL A 68 16.42 7.09 18.13
N GLN A 69 17.68 6.67 17.98
CA GLN A 69 18.03 5.61 17.05
C GLN A 69 17.28 4.30 17.35
N LYS A 70 17.21 3.88 18.61
CA LYS A 70 16.45 2.68 19.02
C LYS A 70 14.95 2.83 18.76
N LEU A 71 14.39 4.02 19.01
CA LEU A 71 12.99 4.31 18.71
C LEU A 71 12.71 4.22 17.20
N ILE A 72 13.60 4.74 16.36
CA ILE A 72 13.51 4.65 14.90
C ILE A 72 13.61 3.19 14.41
N GLU A 73 14.50 2.39 15.01
CA GLU A 73 14.60 0.94 14.72
C GLU A 73 13.31 0.21 15.13
N SER A 74 12.74 0.55 16.30
CA SER A 74 11.44 0.04 16.75
C SER A 74 10.31 0.46 15.81
N LEU A 75 10.30 1.72 15.37
CA LEU A 75 9.32 2.26 14.42
C LEU A 75 9.34 1.49 13.10
N GLN A 76 10.54 1.19 12.59
CA GLN A 76 10.67 0.36 11.38
C GLN A 76 10.05 -1.02 11.60
N LYS A 77 10.27 -1.66 12.76
CA LYS A 77 9.64 -2.94 13.09
C LYS A 77 8.11 -2.81 13.15
N GLN A 78 7.58 -1.85 13.91
CA GLN A 78 6.13 -1.69 14.05
C GLN A 78 5.45 -1.36 12.71
N LEU A 79 6.11 -0.65 11.80
CA LEU A 79 5.62 -0.43 10.44
C LEU A 79 5.48 -1.71 9.60
N ILE A 80 6.27 -2.75 9.89
CA ILE A 80 6.15 -4.06 9.25
C ILE A 80 5.00 -4.85 9.87
N PHE A 81 4.83 -4.74 11.20
CA PHE A 81 3.74 -5.35 11.95
C PHE A 81 2.40 -4.61 11.82
N GLN A 82 2.41 -3.40 11.26
CA GLN A 82 1.23 -2.55 11.08
C GLN A 82 0.51 -2.19 12.39
N ASP A 83 1.24 -2.13 13.51
CA ASP A 83 0.70 -1.73 14.81
C ASP A 83 0.56 -0.21 14.91
N LEU A 84 -0.59 0.31 14.44
CA LEU A 84 -0.82 1.76 14.30
C LEU A 84 -0.69 2.52 15.63
N GLU A 85 -1.20 1.95 16.72
CA GLU A 85 -1.14 2.56 18.05
C GLU A 85 0.33 2.75 18.48
N LYS A 86 1.13 1.68 18.42
CA LYS A 86 2.57 1.78 18.74
C LYS A 86 3.34 2.67 17.78
N ILE A 87 2.98 2.69 16.50
CA ILE A 87 3.63 3.58 15.51
C ILE A 87 3.42 5.05 15.91
N GLU A 88 2.20 5.43 16.27
CA GLU A 88 1.86 6.80 16.66
C GLU A 88 2.54 7.23 17.96
N GLU A 89 2.60 6.33 18.97
CA GLU A 89 3.38 6.53 20.20
C GLU A 89 4.86 6.77 19.91
N LEU A 90 5.48 5.92 19.09
CA LEU A 90 6.91 6.04 18.75
C LEU A 90 7.20 7.33 17.97
N ILE A 91 6.32 7.73 17.04
CA ILE A 91 6.46 8.99 16.31
C ILE A 91 6.44 10.17 17.29
N PHE A 92 5.50 10.17 18.23
CA PHE A 92 5.43 11.22 19.25
C PHE A 92 6.73 11.29 20.08
N GLU A 93 7.24 10.16 20.57
CA GLU A 93 8.49 10.10 21.34
C GLU A 93 9.74 10.49 20.54
N ILE A 94 9.75 10.30 19.23
CA ILE A 94 10.86 10.72 18.37
C ILE A 94 10.83 12.24 18.18
N GLU A 95 9.65 12.82 17.94
CA GLU A 95 9.50 14.24 17.56
C GLU A 95 9.74 15.23 18.71
N ILE A 96 9.74 14.78 19.97
CA ILE A 96 10.12 15.64 21.11
C ILE A 96 11.64 15.92 21.17
N VAL A 97 12.46 15.11 20.50
CA VAL A 97 13.92 15.23 20.50
C VAL A 97 14.37 15.97 19.24
N ASP A 98 15.26 16.94 19.41
CA ASP A 98 15.92 17.63 18.30
C ASP A 98 17.09 16.79 17.79
N PHE A 99 16.98 16.21 16.60
CA PHE A 99 18.03 15.39 15.98
C PHE A 99 18.23 15.67 14.48
N ASP A 100 17.56 16.69 13.94
CA ASP A 100 17.55 17.00 12.50
C ASP A 100 18.96 17.27 11.94
N PHE A 101 19.89 17.67 12.80
CA PHE A 101 21.30 17.91 12.47
C PHE A 101 22.11 16.61 12.25
N ILE A 102 21.62 15.46 12.70
CA ILE A 102 22.19 14.15 12.38
C ILE A 102 21.55 13.64 11.08
N ILE A 103 22.13 14.05 9.94
CA ILE A 103 21.53 13.86 8.60
C ILE A 103 21.08 12.41 8.29
N PRO A 104 21.88 11.35 8.53
CA PRO A 104 21.42 9.98 8.25
C PRO A 104 20.19 9.58 9.09
N LEU A 105 20.18 9.96 10.37
CA LEU A 105 19.08 9.67 11.29
C LEU A 105 17.81 10.44 10.90
N PHE A 106 17.98 11.72 10.54
CA PHE A 106 16.91 12.56 10.00
C PHE A 106 16.30 11.98 8.73
N ILE A 107 17.12 11.57 7.75
CA ILE A 107 16.63 10.95 6.52
C ILE A 107 15.82 9.70 6.84
N ARG A 108 16.41 8.79 7.65
CA ARG A 108 15.78 7.54 8.01
C ARG A 108 14.42 7.74 8.67
N TYR A 109 14.34 8.64 9.66
CA TYR A 109 13.08 8.98 10.30
C TYR A 109 12.04 9.49 9.30
N ASN A 110 12.41 10.45 8.44
CA ASN A 110 11.47 11.01 7.47
C ASN A 110 10.98 9.97 6.46
N LEU A 111 11.83 9.02 6.04
CA LEU A 111 11.42 7.91 5.18
C LEU A 111 10.42 6.97 5.88
N LEU A 112 10.65 6.64 7.15
CA LEU A 112 9.70 5.84 7.93
C LEU A 112 8.40 6.59 8.20
N LYS A 113 8.46 7.91 8.44
CA LYS A 113 7.28 8.77 8.57
C LYS A 113 6.48 8.83 7.26
N ALA A 114 7.17 8.96 6.12
CA ALA A 114 6.54 8.89 4.80
C ALA A 114 5.83 7.54 4.60
N ARG A 115 6.45 6.44 5.03
CA ARG A 115 5.85 5.11 5.00
C ARG A 115 4.64 4.98 5.92
N TYR A 116 4.67 5.53 7.14
CA TYR A 116 3.49 5.61 8.02
C TYR A 116 2.34 6.35 7.33
N LEU A 117 2.62 7.51 6.72
CA LEU A 117 1.60 8.28 5.99
C LEU A 117 0.99 7.47 4.84
N LEU A 118 1.78 6.66 4.13
CA LEU A 118 1.27 5.73 3.11
C LEU A 118 0.36 4.65 3.73
N LEU A 119 0.73 4.11 4.89
CA LEU A 119 -0.06 3.09 5.60
C LEU A 119 -1.46 3.60 5.99
N ILE A 120 -1.57 4.87 6.40
CA ILE A 120 -2.84 5.52 6.73
C ILE A 120 -3.48 6.28 5.56
N ASN A 121 -3.05 5.97 4.33
CA ASN A 121 -3.59 6.52 3.07
C ASN A 121 -3.49 8.06 2.91
N LYS A 122 -2.53 8.71 3.60
CA LYS A 122 -2.20 10.14 3.43
C LYS A 122 -1.13 10.33 2.35
N ILE A 123 -1.46 9.95 1.12
CA ILE A 123 -0.53 9.90 -0.02
C ILE A 123 0.12 11.27 -0.31
N GLU A 124 -0.67 12.35 -0.33
CA GLU A 124 -0.14 13.69 -0.62
C GLU A 124 0.83 14.22 0.45
N ASP A 125 0.63 13.87 1.72
CA ASP A 125 1.57 14.26 2.77
C ASP A 125 2.87 13.45 2.70
N SER A 126 2.78 12.15 2.37
CA SER A 126 3.95 11.32 2.09
C SER A 126 4.77 11.88 0.92
N LYS A 127 4.08 12.27 -0.17
CA LYS A 127 4.69 12.89 -1.35
C LYS A 127 5.47 14.17 -1.02
N LYS A 128 4.95 15.03 -0.13
CA LYS A 128 5.68 16.23 0.33
C LYS A 128 7.00 15.86 1.00
N ILE A 129 7.03 14.80 1.81
CA ILE A 129 8.27 14.33 2.43
C ILE A 129 9.24 13.82 1.36
N LEU A 130 8.80 12.90 0.50
CA LEU A 130 9.64 12.21 -0.47
C LEU A 130 10.21 13.16 -1.54
N PHE A 131 9.38 14.05 -2.08
CA PHE A 131 9.74 14.85 -3.27
C PHE A 131 10.03 16.32 -2.98
N SER A 132 9.72 16.82 -1.77
CA SER A 132 10.02 18.22 -1.39
C SER A 132 11.02 18.31 -0.24
N LYS A 133 10.81 17.56 0.85
CA LYS A 133 11.69 17.64 2.04
C LYS A 133 13.04 16.97 1.77
N LEU A 134 13.05 15.73 1.29
CA LEU A 134 14.28 14.97 1.08
C LEU A 134 15.05 15.37 -0.19
N LYS A 135 14.39 15.95 -1.19
CA LYS A 135 15.02 16.43 -2.43
C LYS A 135 16.09 17.51 -2.22
N LYS A 136 16.05 18.21 -1.07
CA LYS A 136 17.04 19.24 -0.70
C LYS A 136 18.39 18.65 -0.29
N ILE A 137 18.46 17.35 -0.06
CA ILE A 137 19.68 16.65 0.35
C ILE A 137 20.40 16.18 -0.91
N GLU A 138 21.60 16.72 -1.17
CA GLU A 138 22.35 16.45 -2.42
C GLU A 138 22.69 14.96 -2.61
N LYS A 139 23.04 14.27 -1.52
CA LYS A 139 23.43 12.86 -1.55
C LYS A 139 22.88 12.12 -0.33
N ILE A 140 22.07 11.10 -0.58
CA ILE A 140 21.57 10.21 0.46
C ILE A 140 22.59 9.06 0.63
N PRO A 141 23.12 8.83 1.84
CA PRO A 141 24.06 7.75 2.08
C PRO A 141 23.37 6.38 2.07
N GLN A 142 24.16 5.32 1.91
CA GLN A 142 23.72 3.96 2.22
C GLN A 142 23.73 3.75 3.75
N PRO A 143 22.75 3.03 4.33
CA PRO A 143 21.66 2.29 3.69
C PRO A 143 20.37 3.10 3.44
N GLU A 144 20.34 4.41 3.72
CA GLU A 144 19.13 5.23 3.59
C GLU A 144 18.64 5.38 2.14
N GLU A 145 19.53 5.28 1.15
CA GLU A 145 19.16 5.28 -0.27
C GLU A 145 18.34 4.04 -0.65
N ASP A 146 18.71 2.85 -0.14
CA ASP A 146 17.92 1.63 -0.31
C ASP A 146 16.56 1.73 0.37
N LEU A 147 16.50 2.33 1.57
CA LEU A 147 15.24 2.60 2.24
C LEU A 147 14.37 3.58 1.42
N LEU A 148 14.96 4.62 0.83
CA LEU A 148 14.24 5.54 -0.05
C LEU A 148 13.66 4.80 -1.26
N ASN A 149 14.46 3.97 -1.94
CA ASN A 149 14.00 3.15 -3.06
C ASN A 149 12.84 2.23 -2.65
N HIS A 150 12.92 1.61 -1.47
CA HIS A 150 11.83 0.80 -0.94
C HIS A 150 10.55 1.62 -0.72
N VAL A 151 10.64 2.78 -0.06
CA VAL A 151 9.47 3.65 0.22
C VAL A 151 8.88 4.24 -1.07
N LEU A 152 9.71 4.62 -2.05
CA LEU A 152 9.24 5.03 -3.38
C LEU A 152 8.52 3.88 -4.09
N GLY A 153 9.01 2.66 -3.96
CA GLY A 153 8.34 1.46 -4.43
C GLY A 153 6.92 1.33 -3.89
N ILE A 154 6.75 1.51 -2.58
CA ILE A 154 5.42 1.50 -1.92
C ILE A 154 4.54 2.64 -2.41
N TYR A 155 5.08 3.86 -2.49
CA TYR A 155 4.37 5.03 -3.00
C TYR A 155 3.82 4.78 -4.42
N TYR A 156 4.64 4.25 -5.32
CA TYR A 156 4.23 4.00 -6.71
C TYR A 156 3.28 2.80 -6.86
N ILE A 157 3.24 1.85 -5.91
CA ILE A 157 2.15 0.86 -5.87
C ILE A 157 0.83 1.58 -5.59
N GLN A 158 0.81 2.45 -4.56
CA GLN A 158 -0.40 3.15 -4.14
C GLN A 158 -0.90 4.18 -5.17
N THR A 159 -0.02 4.75 -5.99
CA THR A 159 -0.41 5.65 -7.10
C THR A 159 -0.64 4.92 -8.42
N ASN A 160 -0.64 3.58 -8.42
CA ASN A 160 -0.82 2.73 -9.60
C ASN A 160 0.20 2.95 -10.74
N GLU A 161 1.41 3.41 -10.39
CA GLU A 161 2.53 3.60 -11.33
C GLU A 161 3.49 2.39 -11.28
N LEU A 162 2.96 1.21 -11.58
CA LEU A 162 3.58 -0.09 -11.28
C LEU A 162 4.97 -0.29 -11.89
N HIS A 163 5.21 0.19 -13.11
CA HIS A 163 6.54 0.14 -13.73
C HIS A 163 7.59 0.93 -12.95
N LYS A 164 7.21 2.11 -12.41
CA LYS A 164 8.10 2.90 -11.55
C LYS A 164 8.34 2.16 -10.24
N SER A 165 7.29 1.60 -9.65
CA SER A 165 7.41 0.81 -8.42
C SER A 165 8.45 -0.32 -8.57
N ILE A 166 8.28 -1.19 -9.58
CA ILE A 166 9.19 -2.31 -9.84
C ILE A 166 10.63 -1.81 -10.05
N LYS A 167 10.81 -0.72 -10.81
CA LYS A 167 12.13 -0.12 -11.04
C LYS A 167 12.82 0.29 -9.73
N PHE A 168 12.11 0.97 -8.84
CA PHE A 168 12.66 1.40 -7.55
C PHE A 168 12.91 0.22 -6.61
N LEU A 169 11.97 -0.72 -6.50
CA LEU A 169 12.11 -1.89 -5.64
C LEU A 169 13.28 -2.79 -6.04
N LYS A 170 13.55 -2.96 -7.35
CA LYS A 170 14.68 -3.75 -7.85
C LYS A 170 16.06 -3.11 -7.62
N ASN A 171 16.11 -1.81 -7.35
CA ASN A 171 17.36 -1.10 -7.05
C ASN A 171 17.78 -1.24 -5.57
N VAL A 172 16.95 -1.84 -4.72
CA VAL A 172 17.25 -2.04 -3.31
C VAL A 172 18.26 -3.17 -3.15
N SER A 173 19.41 -2.89 -2.54
CA SER A 173 20.40 -3.90 -2.17
C SER A 173 20.13 -4.48 -0.79
N LEU A 174 19.95 -5.80 -0.72
CA LEU A 174 19.79 -6.51 0.57
C LEU A 174 21.11 -6.66 1.35
N GLU A 175 22.25 -6.32 0.75
CA GLU A 175 23.56 -6.32 1.44
C GLU A 175 23.72 -5.11 2.38
N SER A 176 23.12 -3.97 2.02
CA SER A 176 23.09 -2.75 2.82
C SER A 176 21.79 -2.62 3.61
N TYR A 177 20.66 -3.08 3.05
CA TYR A 177 19.33 -2.99 3.66
C TYR A 177 18.71 -4.38 3.88
N TYR A 178 18.99 -4.97 5.05
CA TYR A 178 18.61 -6.35 5.42
C TYR A 178 17.10 -6.61 5.66
N ASN A 179 16.19 -5.80 5.11
CA ASN A 179 14.75 -5.99 5.30
C ASN A 179 14.13 -6.77 4.13
N GLN A 180 13.83 -8.05 4.35
CA GLN A 180 13.25 -8.92 3.33
C GLN A 180 11.77 -8.65 3.03
N GLU A 181 11.11 -7.73 3.76
CA GLU A 181 9.78 -7.23 3.42
C GLU A 181 9.70 -6.67 1.99
N ILE A 182 10.82 -6.23 1.41
CA ILE A 182 10.88 -5.81 -0.01
C ILE A 182 10.20 -6.81 -0.95
N HIS A 183 10.28 -8.11 -0.64
CA HIS A 183 9.65 -9.16 -1.45
C HIS A 183 8.13 -9.10 -1.40
N TYR A 184 7.53 -8.66 -0.30
CA TYR A 184 6.08 -8.47 -0.24
C TYR A 184 5.64 -7.35 -1.20
N HIS A 185 6.34 -6.21 -1.21
CA HIS A 185 6.00 -5.10 -2.11
C HIS A 185 6.30 -5.42 -3.57
N LEU A 186 7.37 -6.18 -3.86
CA LEU A 186 7.61 -6.72 -5.20
C LEU A 186 6.48 -7.66 -5.63
N ALA A 187 6.00 -8.54 -4.75
CA ALA A 187 4.88 -9.43 -5.05
C ALA A 187 3.62 -8.64 -5.42
N MET A 188 3.27 -7.61 -4.64
CA MET A 188 2.15 -6.72 -4.96
C MET A 188 2.33 -6.01 -6.30
N ALA A 189 3.50 -5.40 -6.53
CA ALA A 189 3.76 -4.67 -7.77
C ALA A 189 3.67 -5.58 -9.00
N TYR A 190 4.20 -6.81 -8.90
CA TYR A 190 4.11 -7.80 -9.97
C TYR A 190 2.70 -8.35 -10.14
N TYR A 191 1.95 -8.58 -9.06
CA TYR A 191 0.56 -9.01 -9.11
C TYR A 191 -0.30 -8.02 -9.88
N TYR A 192 -0.24 -6.73 -9.50
CA TYR A 192 -1.00 -5.69 -10.19
C TYR A 192 -0.51 -5.44 -11.63
N SER A 193 0.73 -5.83 -11.97
CA SER A 193 1.25 -5.77 -13.34
C SER A 193 0.99 -7.05 -14.15
N GLU A 194 0.17 -7.96 -13.62
CA GLU A 194 -0.15 -9.27 -14.22
C GLU A 194 1.08 -10.19 -14.47
N ALA A 195 2.19 -9.92 -13.79
CA ALA A 195 3.41 -10.72 -13.85
C ALA A 195 3.38 -11.86 -12.82
N TYR A 196 2.37 -12.72 -12.91
CA TYR A 196 1.97 -13.69 -11.88
C TYR A 196 3.09 -14.64 -11.42
N ILE A 197 3.93 -15.13 -12.32
CA ILE A 197 5.08 -16.00 -11.95
C ILE A 197 6.05 -15.24 -11.02
N SER A 198 6.34 -13.97 -11.33
CA SER A 198 7.22 -13.14 -10.51
C SER A 198 6.56 -12.80 -9.18
N ALA A 199 5.24 -12.52 -9.20
CA ALA A 199 4.47 -12.28 -7.99
C ALA A 199 4.52 -13.49 -7.04
N TYR A 200 4.24 -14.70 -7.56
CA TYR A 200 4.26 -15.95 -6.80
C TYR A 200 5.62 -16.23 -6.17
N TYR A 201 6.71 -16.07 -6.94
CA TYR A 201 8.07 -16.20 -6.42
C TYR A 201 8.35 -15.27 -5.24
N HIS A 202 7.94 -14.01 -5.36
CA HIS A 202 8.15 -13.00 -4.32
C HIS A 202 7.24 -13.19 -3.10
N CYS A 203 6.01 -13.69 -3.29
CA CYS A 203 5.13 -14.10 -2.19
C CYS A 203 5.80 -15.16 -1.30
N HIS A 204 6.39 -16.21 -1.88
CA HIS A 204 7.05 -17.26 -1.09
C HIS A 204 8.19 -16.73 -0.23
N LYS A 205 9.02 -15.83 -0.79
CA LYS A 205 10.10 -15.18 -0.05
C LYS A 205 9.58 -14.29 1.07
N ALA A 206 8.53 -13.51 0.81
CA ALA A 206 7.89 -12.66 1.81
C ALA A 206 7.31 -13.50 2.95
N LYS A 207 6.61 -14.58 2.63
CA LYS A 207 6.06 -15.53 3.60
C LYS A 207 7.15 -16.11 4.49
N GLU A 208 8.26 -16.57 3.93
CA GLU A 208 9.39 -17.11 4.70
C GLU A 208 9.91 -16.08 5.72
N PHE A 209 10.07 -14.82 5.29
CA PHE A 209 10.46 -13.73 6.17
C PHE A 209 9.45 -13.47 7.28
N PHE A 210 8.16 -13.39 6.96
CA PHE A 210 7.11 -13.11 7.95
C PHE A 210 6.92 -14.25 8.95
N VAL A 211 7.08 -15.51 8.53
CA VAL A 211 7.12 -16.67 9.44
C VAL A 211 8.31 -16.56 10.38
N LYS A 212 9.52 -16.31 9.84
CA LYS A 212 10.74 -16.16 10.68
C LYS A 212 10.65 -15.02 11.68
N THR A 213 9.91 -13.97 11.35
CA THR A 213 9.71 -12.79 12.22
C THR A 213 8.45 -12.87 13.09
N ASN A 214 7.69 -13.97 13.03
CA ASN A 214 6.41 -14.15 13.73
C ASN A 214 5.36 -13.06 13.41
N ASN A 215 5.36 -12.55 12.18
CA ASN A 215 4.37 -11.59 11.71
C ASN A 215 3.23 -12.32 10.97
N TYR A 216 2.35 -12.96 11.73
CA TYR A 216 1.29 -13.82 11.19
C TYR A 216 0.22 -13.04 10.40
N GLU A 217 0.00 -11.76 10.71
CA GLU A 217 -0.85 -10.88 9.90
C GLU A 217 -0.32 -10.72 8.47
N ARG A 218 0.99 -10.50 8.32
CA ARG A 218 1.61 -10.41 7.00
C ARG A 218 1.74 -11.76 6.30
N VAL A 219 1.78 -12.87 7.05
CA VAL A 219 1.62 -14.21 6.48
C VAL A 219 0.24 -14.35 5.85
N LEU A 220 -0.84 -13.94 6.54
CA LEU A 220 -2.19 -13.96 5.97
C LEU A 220 -2.30 -13.09 4.72
N ASP A 221 -1.76 -11.86 4.74
CA ASP A 221 -1.75 -10.99 3.56
C ASP A 221 -1.07 -11.67 2.36
N THR A 222 0.09 -12.27 2.60
CA THR A 222 0.89 -12.91 1.56
C THR A 222 0.19 -14.17 1.01
N GLU A 223 -0.38 -14.99 1.88
CA GLU A 223 -1.14 -16.18 1.50
C GLU A 223 -2.42 -15.85 0.74
N SER A 224 -3.06 -14.72 1.07
CA SER A 224 -4.21 -14.19 0.33
C SER A 224 -3.83 -13.85 -1.11
N ILE A 225 -2.66 -13.22 -1.34
CA ILE A 225 -2.14 -12.97 -2.69
C ILE A 225 -1.83 -14.27 -3.43
N ILE A 226 -1.25 -15.27 -2.74
CA ILE A 226 -1.00 -16.59 -3.32
C ILE A 226 -2.31 -17.25 -3.77
N LEU A 227 -3.38 -17.17 -2.98
CA LEU A 227 -4.68 -17.73 -3.39
C LEU A 227 -5.24 -17.04 -4.63
N MET A 228 -5.24 -15.70 -4.65
CA MET A 228 -5.67 -14.95 -5.83
C MET A 228 -4.87 -15.31 -7.09
N LEU A 229 -3.55 -15.52 -6.96
CA LEU A 229 -2.71 -15.97 -8.07
C LEU A 229 -3.07 -17.37 -8.58
N LEU A 230 -3.37 -18.30 -7.68
CA LEU A 230 -3.74 -19.67 -8.03
C LEU A 230 -5.14 -19.76 -8.64
N GLU A 231 -6.01 -18.81 -8.35
CA GLU A 231 -7.35 -18.72 -8.94
C GLU A 231 -7.32 -18.34 -10.43
N GLU A 232 -6.29 -17.60 -10.85
CA GLU A 232 -6.02 -17.32 -12.27
C GLU A 232 -5.54 -18.58 -13.03
N GLU A 233 -5.08 -19.61 -12.31
CA GLU A 233 -4.66 -20.89 -12.89
C GLU A 233 -5.83 -21.88 -12.97
N ASN A 234 -6.38 -22.06 -14.16
CA ASN A 234 -7.51 -22.96 -14.45
C ASN A 234 -7.28 -24.46 -14.17
N GLN A 235 -6.13 -24.87 -13.62
CA GLN A 235 -5.77 -26.28 -13.41
C GLN A 235 -5.90 -26.77 -11.96
N LEU A 236 -6.11 -25.89 -10.98
CA LEU A 236 -6.25 -26.31 -9.58
C LEU A 236 -7.63 -26.85 -9.26
N ASP A 237 -7.65 -27.90 -8.42
CA ASP A 237 -8.88 -28.42 -7.85
C ASP A 237 -9.48 -27.38 -6.90
N PHE A 238 -10.76 -27.08 -7.10
CA PHE A 238 -11.47 -26.12 -6.26
C PHE A 238 -11.54 -26.58 -4.79
N SER A 239 -11.51 -27.90 -4.51
CA SER A 239 -11.48 -28.38 -3.13
C SER A 239 -10.23 -27.91 -2.39
N GLU A 240 -9.07 -27.88 -3.06
CA GLU A 240 -7.82 -27.40 -2.46
C GLU A 240 -7.89 -25.90 -2.15
N ILE A 241 -8.47 -25.12 -3.06
CA ILE A 241 -8.69 -23.67 -2.86
C ILE A 241 -9.66 -23.43 -1.70
N ASN A 242 -10.75 -24.20 -1.62
CA ASN A 242 -11.73 -24.15 -0.54
C ASN A 242 -11.05 -24.38 0.82
N ASP A 243 -10.31 -25.47 0.95
CA ASP A 243 -9.65 -25.85 2.21
C ASP A 243 -8.63 -24.79 2.63
N ARG A 244 -7.91 -24.19 1.68
CA ARG A 244 -6.96 -23.10 1.99
C ARG A 244 -7.67 -21.84 2.48
N TYR A 245 -8.79 -21.44 1.88
CA TYR A 245 -9.58 -20.31 2.40
C TYR A 245 -10.08 -20.57 3.82
N GLU A 246 -10.67 -21.74 4.07
CA GLU A 246 -11.17 -22.11 5.40
C GLU A 246 -10.06 -22.06 6.45
N ASN A 247 -8.86 -22.56 6.12
CA ASN A 247 -7.69 -22.48 7.00
C ASN A 247 -7.25 -21.03 7.27
N LEU A 248 -7.16 -20.17 6.25
CA LEU A 248 -6.77 -18.76 6.47
C LEU A 248 -7.82 -17.99 7.28
N ILE A 249 -9.11 -18.28 7.07
CA ILE A 249 -10.21 -17.67 7.83
C ILE A 249 -10.13 -18.07 9.31
N ASP A 250 -9.85 -19.34 9.61
CA ASP A 250 -9.65 -19.83 10.99
C ASP A 250 -8.43 -19.17 11.66
N ILE A 251 -7.33 -19.00 10.91
CA ILE A 251 -6.14 -18.29 11.42
C ILE A 251 -6.48 -16.83 11.72
N ALA A 252 -7.18 -16.13 10.81
CA ALA A 252 -7.59 -14.74 11.03
C ALA A 252 -8.51 -14.60 12.26
N ASP A 253 -9.39 -15.57 12.50
CA ASP A 253 -10.25 -15.63 13.69
C ASP A 253 -9.44 -15.78 14.98
N LYS A 254 -8.44 -16.68 14.98
CA LYS A 254 -7.52 -16.88 16.12
C LYS A 254 -6.69 -15.64 16.44
N LEU A 255 -6.32 -14.87 15.40
CA LEU A 255 -5.64 -13.58 15.56
C LEU A 255 -6.60 -12.45 15.97
N LYS A 256 -7.92 -12.68 15.92
CA LYS A 256 -8.97 -11.67 16.13
C LYS A 256 -8.87 -10.50 15.15
N ASP A 257 -8.37 -10.76 13.94
CA ASP A 257 -8.26 -9.75 12.88
C ASP A 257 -9.49 -9.81 11.97
N ASN A 258 -10.53 -9.06 12.35
CA ASN A 258 -11.77 -9.00 11.58
C ASN A 258 -11.59 -8.35 10.20
N ASN A 259 -10.59 -7.48 10.02
CA ASN A 259 -10.37 -6.81 8.72
C ASN A 259 -9.82 -7.80 7.70
N ARG A 260 -8.80 -8.58 8.06
CA ARG A 260 -8.26 -9.64 7.17
C ARG A 260 -9.25 -10.79 7.00
N LYS A 261 -9.95 -11.18 8.07
CA LYS A 261 -11.02 -12.18 7.98
C LYS A 261 -12.10 -11.75 6.99
N HIS A 262 -12.52 -10.47 7.03
CA HIS A 262 -13.47 -9.92 6.06
C HIS A 262 -12.97 -10.08 4.62
N LEU A 263 -11.72 -9.69 4.34
CA LEU A 263 -11.15 -9.77 2.99
C LEU A 263 -11.08 -11.22 2.49
N LEU A 264 -10.67 -12.15 3.35
CA LEU A 264 -10.63 -13.58 3.02
C LEU A 264 -12.02 -14.15 2.72
N VAL A 265 -13.01 -13.85 3.57
CA VAL A 265 -14.39 -14.29 3.38
C VAL A 265 -14.99 -13.68 2.11
N HIS A 266 -14.72 -12.40 1.83
CA HIS A 266 -15.13 -11.72 0.61
C HIS A 266 -14.54 -12.38 -0.65
N ASN A 267 -13.23 -12.61 -0.66
CA ASN A 267 -12.55 -13.23 -1.80
C ASN A 267 -13.04 -14.66 -2.01
N PHE A 268 -13.26 -15.40 -0.93
CA PHE A 268 -13.81 -16.75 -1.03
C PHE A 268 -15.25 -16.76 -1.58
N ALA A 269 -16.08 -15.80 -1.16
CA ALA A 269 -17.41 -15.59 -1.74
C ALA A 269 -17.31 -15.32 -3.26
N TYR A 270 -16.39 -14.45 -3.69
CA TYR A 270 -16.16 -14.19 -5.10
C TYR A 270 -15.81 -15.46 -5.89
N GLN A 271 -14.97 -16.34 -5.33
CA GLN A 271 -14.60 -17.60 -5.97
C GLN A 271 -15.75 -18.60 -6.07
N LEU A 272 -16.64 -18.62 -5.08
CA LEU A 272 -17.87 -19.40 -5.11
C LEU A 272 -18.84 -18.85 -6.17
N TYR A 273 -19.02 -17.53 -6.22
CA TYR A 273 -19.82 -16.85 -7.23
C TYR A 273 -19.34 -17.15 -8.65
N PHE A 274 -18.02 -17.05 -8.91
CA PHE A 274 -17.43 -17.31 -10.22
C PHE A 274 -17.72 -18.73 -10.72
N ARG A 275 -17.83 -19.70 -9.81
CA ARG A 275 -18.16 -21.10 -10.10
C ARG A 275 -19.66 -21.40 -10.11
N GLY A 276 -20.51 -20.39 -9.95
CA GLY A 276 -21.97 -20.53 -9.97
C GLY A 276 -22.60 -21.02 -8.66
N PHE A 277 -21.84 -21.12 -7.56
CA PHE A 277 -22.37 -21.51 -6.25
C PHE A 277 -23.05 -20.31 -5.55
N PHE A 278 -24.09 -19.75 -6.16
CA PHE A 278 -24.69 -18.47 -5.76
C PHE A 278 -25.24 -18.47 -4.33
N GLU A 279 -25.87 -19.56 -3.88
CA GLU A 279 -26.41 -19.68 -2.52
C GLU A 279 -25.31 -19.66 -1.46
N ARG A 280 -24.27 -20.47 -1.62
CA ARG A 280 -23.13 -20.51 -0.69
C ARG A 280 -22.34 -19.20 -0.73
N SER A 281 -22.17 -18.62 -1.91
CA SER A 281 -21.51 -17.33 -2.09
C SER A 281 -22.26 -16.20 -1.36
N SER A 282 -23.59 -16.14 -1.49
CA SER A 282 -24.39 -15.10 -0.84
C SER A 282 -24.29 -15.16 0.70
N GLN A 283 -24.26 -16.37 1.27
CA GLN A 283 -24.02 -16.58 2.70
C GLN A 283 -22.63 -16.08 3.13
N MET A 284 -21.59 -16.33 2.34
CA MET A 284 -20.25 -15.83 2.64
C MET A 284 -20.17 -14.31 2.53
N TYR A 285 -20.83 -13.68 1.55
CA TYR A 285 -20.89 -12.21 1.51
C TYR A 285 -21.66 -11.61 2.70
N LEU A 286 -22.74 -12.23 3.16
CA LEU A 286 -23.43 -11.81 4.38
C LEU A 286 -22.48 -11.88 5.60
N LEU A 287 -21.77 -13.00 5.76
CA LEU A 287 -20.78 -13.16 6.82
C LEU A 287 -19.69 -12.08 6.74
N ALA A 288 -19.20 -11.76 5.53
CA ALA A 288 -18.22 -10.69 5.35
C ALA A 288 -18.77 -9.35 5.86
N MET A 289 -20.04 -9.01 5.57
CA MET A 289 -20.66 -7.77 6.05
C MET A 289 -20.86 -7.75 7.58
N GLU A 290 -21.22 -8.89 8.18
CA GLU A 290 -21.40 -9.02 9.64
C GLU A 290 -20.11 -8.81 10.45
N LEU A 291 -18.95 -9.07 9.84
CA LEU A 291 -17.63 -8.78 10.44
C LEU A 291 -17.35 -7.27 10.61
N LYS A 292 -18.22 -6.39 10.07
CA LYS A 292 -18.12 -4.92 10.17
C LYS A 292 -16.72 -4.43 9.78
N PRO A 293 -16.33 -4.55 8.50
CA PRO A 293 -15.00 -4.13 8.05
C PRO A 293 -14.74 -2.67 8.43
N GLY A 294 -13.50 -2.36 8.81
CA GLY A 294 -13.09 -0.99 9.14
C GLY A 294 -13.18 -0.02 7.96
N SER A 295 -13.32 -0.54 6.74
CA SER A 295 -13.48 0.23 5.51
C SER A 295 -14.91 0.16 4.99
N TYR A 296 -15.54 1.32 4.81
CA TYR A 296 -16.86 1.40 4.17
C TYR A 296 -16.82 0.95 2.70
N TYR A 297 -15.69 1.14 2.01
CA TYR A 297 -15.47 0.61 0.67
C TYR A 297 -15.61 -0.92 0.65
N ASN A 298 -14.99 -1.61 1.60
CA ASN A 298 -15.04 -3.07 1.71
C ASN A 298 -16.46 -3.58 2.03
N LEU A 299 -17.21 -2.84 2.85
CA LEU A 299 -18.62 -3.13 3.12
C LEU A 299 -19.47 -3.07 1.83
N ILE A 300 -19.37 -1.97 1.08
CA ILE A 300 -20.13 -1.78 -0.16
C ILE A 300 -19.71 -2.80 -1.24
N THR A 301 -18.42 -3.14 -1.31
CA THR A 301 -17.90 -4.19 -2.20
C THR A 301 -18.58 -5.54 -1.91
N SER A 302 -18.69 -5.91 -0.62
CA SER A 302 -19.37 -7.14 -0.21
C SER A 302 -20.89 -7.10 -0.44
N LYS A 303 -21.53 -5.95 -0.20
CA LYS A 303 -22.95 -5.74 -0.50
C LYS A 303 -23.26 -5.89 -1.98
N PHE A 304 -22.39 -5.34 -2.84
CA PHE A 304 -22.50 -5.51 -4.28
C PHE A 304 -22.33 -6.98 -4.69
N GLY A 305 -21.33 -7.68 -4.15
CA GLY A 305 -21.14 -9.12 -4.37
C GLY A 305 -22.36 -9.96 -3.95
N TYR A 306 -22.93 -9.65 -2.78
CA TYR A 306 -24.16 -10.27 -2.28
C TYR A 306 -25.33 -10.07 -3.26
N MET A 307 -25.58 -8.82 -3.68
CA MET A 307 -26.63 -8.50 -4.64
C MET A 307 -26.46 -9.27 -5.96
N ARG A 308 -25.22 -9.38 -6.48
CA ARG A 308 -24.94 -10.16 -7.69
C ARG A 308 -25.32 -11.62 -7.56
N CYS A 309 -25.01 -12.25 -6.41
CA CYS A 309 -25.39 -13.64 -6.15
C CYS A 309 -26.91 -13.82 -6.17
N LEU A 310 -27.64 -12.88 -5.56
CA LEU A 310 -29.10 -12.92 -5.54
C LEU A 310 -29.70 -12.74 -6.93
N PHE A 311 -29.14 -11.81 -7.72
CA PHE A 311 -29.56 -11.54 -9.10
C PHE A 311 -29.31 -12.75 -10.00
N ASP A 312 -28.05 -13.19 -10.12
CA ASP A 312 -27.66 -14.23 -11.08
C ASP A 312 -28.18 -15.62 -10.66
N GLY A 313 -28.31 -15.86 -9.35
CA GLY A 313 -28.91 -17.08 -8.81
C GLY A 313 -30.45 -17.07 -8.74
N SER A 314 -31.11 -15.95 -9.03
CA SER A 314 -32.58 -15.79 -8.89
C SER A 314 -33.08 -16.22 -7.50
N LEU A 315 -32.34 -15.84 -6.45
CA LEU A 315 -32.54 -16.36 -5.08
C LEU A 315 -33.64 -15.65 -4.29
N ILE A 316 -34.12 -14.50 -4.77
CA ILE A 316 -35.17 -13.71 -4.14
C ILE A 316 -36.12 -13.12 -5.19
N GLU A 317 -37.26 -12.60 -4.72
CA GLU A 317 -38.21 -11.91 -5.59
C GLU A 317 -37.63 -10.60 -6.17
N ARG A 318 -38.06 -10.29 -7.39
CA ARG A 318 -37.62 -9.12 -8.16
C ARG A 318 -37.82 -7.79 -7.42
N THR A 319 -38.91 -7.64 -6.66
CA THR A 319 -39.22 -6.44 -5.87
C THR A 319 -38.20 -6.23 -4.77
N SER A 320 -37.91 -7.26 -3.97
CA SER A 320 -36.88 -7.22 -2.93
C SER A 320 -35.47 -7.00 -3.50
N LEU A 321 -35.18 -7.55 -4.67
CA LEU A 321 -33.90 -7.32 -5.35
C LEU A 321 -33.75 -5.86 -5.81
N LEU A 322 -34.82 -5.26 -6.33
CA LEU A 322 -34.84 -3.86 -6.72
C LEU A 322 -34.62 -2.94 -5.51
N GLU A 323 -35.27 -3.23 -4.37
CA GLU A 323 -35.06 -2.49 -3.12
C GLU A 323 -33.59 -2.53 -2.68
N LEU A 324 -32.96 -3.70 -2.70
CA LEU A 324 -31.55 -3.87 -2.36
C LEU A 324 -30.61 -3.09 -3.30
N ILE A 325 -30.90 -3.10 -4.60
CA ILE A 325 -30.14 -2.34 -5.61
C ILE A 325 -30.24 -0.84 -5.34
N ILE A 326 -31.45 -0.33 -5.11
CA ILE A 326 -31.68 1.11 -4.84
C ILE A 326 -31.00 1.53 -3.53
N GLU A 327 -31.08 0.69 -2.49
CA GLU A 327 -30.39 0.92 -1.23
C GLU A 327 -28.87 0.99 -1.40
N GLY A 328 -28.29 -0.01 -2.07
CA GLY A 328 -26.85 -0.06 -2.37
C GLY A 328 -26.36 1.13 -3.19
N LYS A 329 -27.12 1.53 -4.22
CA LYS A 329 -26.85 2.72 -5.04
C LYS A 329 -26.80 3.99 -4.19
N ASN A 330 -27.81 4.19 -3.33
CA ASN A 330 -27.90 5.37 -2.48
C ASN A 330 -26.79 5.43 -1.41
N GLU A 331 -26.42 4.28 -0.85
CA GLU A 331 -25.30 4.17 0.09
C GLU A 331 -23.96 4.48 -0.58
N ALA A 332 -23.69 3.88 -1.74
CA ALA A 332 -22.48 4.14 -2.52
C ALA A 332 -22.36 5.64 -2.86
N LYS A 333 -23.45 6.26 -3.32
CA LYS A 333 -23.52 7.70 -3.60
C LYS A 333 -23.21 8.55 -2.38
N LYS A 334 -23.82 8.27 -1.23
CA LYS A 334 -23.58 9.00 0.03
C LYS A 334 -22.12 8.93 0.48
N ALA A 335 -21.44 7.82 0.18
CA ALA A 335 -20.03 7.62 0.49
C ALA A 335 -19.07 8.09 -0.61
N ASN A 336 -19.57 8.73 -1.68
CA ASN A 336 -18.79 9.13 -2.86
C ASN A 336 -18.05 7.95 -3.54
N LEU A 337 -18.63 6.75 -3.49
CA LEU A 337 -18.14 5.56 -4.16
C LEU A 337 -18.83 5.40 -5.52
N TYR A 338 -18.56 6.33 -6.45
CA TYR A 338 -19.28 6.43 -7.73
C TYR A 338 -19.17 5.17 -8.60
N GLN A 339 -18.05 4.44 -8.51
CA GLN A 339 -17.91 3.10 -9.11
C GLN A 339 -19.10 2.21 -8.74
N TYR A 340 -19.39 2.07 -7.45
CA TYR A 340 -20.47 1.19 -6.99
C TYR A 340 -21.85 1.79 -7.27
N GLU A 341 -22.00 3.12 -7.23
CA GLU A 341 -23.24 3.78 -7.69
C GLU A 341 -23.59 3.36 -9.11
N TYR A 342 -22.62 3.44 -10.04
CA TYR A 342 -22.84 3.05 -11.43
C TYR A 342 -23.02 1.54 -11.61
N LEU A 343 -22.33 0.71 -10.83
CA LEU A 343 -22.52 -0.74 -10.89
C LEU A 343 -23.92 -1.15 -10.40
N PHE A 344 -24.45 -0.53 -9.34
CA PHE A 344 -25.83 -0.78 -8.91
C PHE A 344 -26.84 -0.28 -9.95
N GLU A 345 -26.63 0.90 -10.53
CA GLU A 345 -27.48 1.42 -11.62
C GLU A 345 -27.50 0.50 -12.84
N LEU A 346 -26.36 -0.08 -13.20
CA LEU A 346 -26.29 -1.05 -14.28
C LEU A 346 -27.19 -2.28 -14.01
N TYR A 347 -27.20 -2.79 -12.77
CA TYR A 347 -28.07 -3.89 -12.36
C TYR A 347 -29.55 -3.50 -12.27
N GLU A 348 -29.84 -2.24 -11.93
CA GLU A 348 -31.21 -1.67 -11.99
C GLU A 348 -31.76 -1.73 -13.43
N LEU A 349 -30.97 -1.29 -14.41
CA LEU A 349 -31.31 -1.34 -15.84
C LEU A 349 -31.44 -2.79 -16.34
N LYS A 350 -30.52 -3.66 -15.93
CA LYS A 350 -30.55 -5.10 -16.26
C LYS A 350 -31.82 -5.75 -15.72
N LEU A 351 -32.21 -5.44 -14.48
CA LEU A 351 -33.44 -5.95 -13.88
C LEU A 351 -34.66 -5.44 -14.66
N ALA A 352 -34.70 -4.15 -15.00
CA ALA A 352 -35.79 -3.54 -15.78
C ALA A 352 -36.00 -4.21 -17.16
N GLY A 353 -34.98 -4.87 -17.72
CA GLY A 353 -35.04 -5.50 -19.04
C GLY A 353 -34.92 -4.50 -20.19
N ASN A 354 -34.40 -3.30 -19.93
CA ASN A 354 -34.21 -2.27 -20.94
C ASN A 354 -32.81 -2.35 -21.55
N GLU A 355 -32.66 -3.22 -22.55
CA GLU A 355 -31.37 -3.50 -23.20
C GLU A 355 -30.73 -2.26 -23.84
N GLU A 356 -31.53 -1.39 -24.46
CA GLU A 356 -31.04 -0.15 -25.08
C GLU A 356 -30.46 0.82 -24.04
N GLN A 357 -31.17 1.04 -22.94
CA GLN A 357 -30.68 1.89 -21.85
C GLN A 357 -29.46 1.28 -21.16
N TYR A 358 -29.44 -0.04 -20.98
CA TYR A 358 -28.29 -0.75 -20.41
C TYR A 358 -27.01 -0.49 -21.21
N PHE A 359 -27.02 -0.76 -22.52
CA PHE A 359 -25.83 -0.57 -23.35
C PHE A 359 -25.48 0.90 -23.56
N SER A 360 -26.47 1.79 -23.63
CA SER A 360 -26.24 3.24 -23.67
C SER A 360 -25.54 3.75 -22.40
N PHE A 361 -25.98 3.32 -21.23
CA PHE A 361 -25.34 3.67 -19.95
C PHE A 361 -23.92 3.09 -19.85
N LEU A 362 -23.76 1.85 -20.28
CA LEU A 362 -22.47 1.16 -20.25
C LEU A 362 -21.43 1.84 -21.15
N GLU A 363 -21.82 2.22 -22.38
CA GLU A 363 -20.95 2.92 -23.33
C GLU A 363 -20.60 4.35 -22.91
N ASN A 364 -21.62 5.12 -22.49
CA ASN A 364 -21.46 6.57 -22.34
C ASN A 364 -21.13 7.02 -20.91
N THR A 365 -21.34 6.16 -19.91
CA THR A 365 -21.14 6.50 -18.50
C THR A 365 -20.15 5.56 -17.83
N LEU A 366 -20.44 4.26 -17.78
CA LEU A 366 -19.66 3.32 -16.96
C LEU A 366 -18.25 3.08 -17.49
N LEU A 367 -18.09 2.71 -18.77
CA LEU A 367 -16.77 2.42 -19.34
C LEU A 367 -15.83 3.62 -19.35
N PRO A 368 -16.26 4.84 -19.73
CA PRO A 368 -15.40 6.03 -19.63
C PRO A 368 -14.93 6.29 -18.20
N TYR A 369 -15.82 6.17 -17.22
CA TYR A 369 -15.48 6.36 -15.81
C TYR A 369 -14.49 5.29 -15.31
N LEU A 370 -14.73 4.01 -15.60
CA LEU A 370 -13.82 2.92 -15.21
C LEU A 370 -12.43 3.08 -15.83
N ASN A 371 -12.35 3.59 -17.07
CA ASN A 371 -11.09 3.89 -17.73
C ASN A 371 -10.36 5.07 -17.06
N GLU A 372 -11.07 6.14 -16.70
CA GLU A 372 -10.50 7.30 -16.00
C GLU A 372 -9.85 6.91 -14.67
N ILE A 373 -10.52 6.05 -13.88
CA ILE A 373 -10.01 5.59 -12.59
C ILE A 373 -9.07 4.37 -12.71
N SER A 374 -8.76 3.91 -13.92
CA SER A 374 -7.91 2.74 -14.19
C SER A 374 -8.37 1.43 -13.51
N HIS A 375 -9.70 1.21 -13.42
CA HIS A 375 -10.26 -0.02 -12.85
C HIS A 375 -10.38 -1.14 -13.92
N THR A 376 -9.24 -1.73 -14.25
CA THR A 376 -9.07 -2.66 -15.39
C THR A 376 -10.02 -3.88 -15.35
N ASN A 377 -10.26 -4.48 -14.19
CA ASN A 377 -11.05 -5.72 -14.10
C ASN A 377 -12.51 -5.53 -14.53
N TYR A 378 -13.20 -4.52 -13.96
CA TYR A 378 -14.57 -4.20 -14.37
C TYR A 378 -14.61 -3.64 -15.79
N PHE A 379 -13.63 -2.81 -16.16
CA PHE A 379 -13.54 -2.26 -17.49
C PHE A 379 -13.51 -3.38 -18.55
N ASN A 380 -12.58 -4.33 -18.44
CA ASN A 380 -12.44 -5.43 -19.40
C ASN A 380 -13.69 -6.33 -19.46
N HIS A 381 -14.33 -6.60 -18.31
CA HIS A 381 -15.56 -7.38 -18.26
C HIS A 381 -16.70 -6.70 -19.05
N TYR A 382 -17.00 -5.44 -18.73
CA TYR A 382 -18.09 -4.71 -19.39
C TYR A 382 -17.76 -4.31 -20.83
N LEU A 383 -16.48 -4.12 -21.15
CA LEU A 383 -16.00 -3.89 -22.50
C LEU A 383 -16.31 -5.11 -23.39
N LYS A 384 -16.13 -6.32 -22.85
CA LYS A 384 -16.52 -7.56 -23.53
C LYS A 384 -18.03 -7.62 -23.75
N ASP A 385 -18.84 -7.31 -22.74
CA ASP A 385 -20.30 -7.30 -22.87
C ASP A 385 -20.78 -6.34 -23.97
N LEU A 386 -20.21 -5.12 -24.03
CA LEU A 386 -20.54 -4.15 -25.10
C LEU A 386 -20.14 -4.65 -26.48
N LYS A 387 -18.95 -5.27 -26.57
CA LYS A 387 -18.45 -5.85 -27.82
C LYS A 387 -19.41 -6.94 -28.31
N ASP A 388 -19.80 -7.87 -27.44
CA ASP A 388 -20.66 -8.99 -27.79
C ASP A 388 -22.06 -8.50 -28.25
N PHE A 389 -22.56 -7.40 -27.66
CA PHE A 389 -23.78 -6.73 -28.13
C PHE A 389 -23.64 -6.09 -29.51
N TYR A 390 -22.56 -5.36 -29.78
CA TYR A 390 -22.35 -4.79 -31.12
C TYR A 390 -22.20 -5.87 -32.20
N VAL A 391 -21.57 -6.99 -31.87
CA VAL A 391 -21.51 -8.16 -32.75
C VAL A 391 -22.89 -8.74 -33.00
N SER A 392 -23.74 -8.88 -31.97
CA SER A 392 -25.09 -9.41 -32.12
C SER A 392 -26.00 -8.51 -32.97
N GLN A 393 -25.82 -7.19 -32.89
CA GLN A 393 -26.53 -6.20 -33.71
C GLN A 393 -26.00 -6.08 -35.15
N LYS A 394 -24.85 -6.71 -35.47
CA LYS A 394 -24.15 -6.59 -36.76
C LYS A 394 -23.81 -5.13 -37.15
N ASP A 395 -23.61 -4.27 -36.17
CA ASP A 395 -23.33 -2.84 -36.39
C ASP A 395 -21.82 -2.61 -36.59
N GLY A 396 -21.37 -2.74 -37.84
CA GLY A 396 -19.94 -2.65 -38.20
C GLY A 396 -19.30 -1.30 -37.89
N ASP A 397 -20.06 -0.20 -37.96
CA ASP A 397 -19.56 1.15 -37.68
C ASP A 397 -19.34 1.37 -36.18
N LYS A 398 -20.26 0.87 -35.34
CA LYS A 398 -20.07 0.89 -33.88
C LYS A 398 -18.90 0.01 -33.45
N ILE A 399 -18.71 -1.17 -34.05
CA ILE A 399 -17.54 -2.01 -33.79
C ILE A 399 -16.24 -1.25 -34.12
N LEU A 400 -16.19 -0.58 -35.27
CA LEU A 400 -15.00 0.17 -35.70
C LEU A 400 -14.70 1.37 -34.79
N ASN A 401 -15.73 2.12 -34.39
CA ASN A 401 -15.58 3.25 -33.46
C ASN A 401 -15.17 2.76 -32.06
N PHE A 402 -15.77 1.67 -31.58
CA PHE A 402 -15.43 1.02 -30.32
C PHE A 402 -13.94 0.60 -30.25
N ILE A 403 -13.40 -0.02 -31.30
CA ILE A 403 -11.97 -0.39 -31.38
C ILE A 403 -11.07 0.86 -31.29
N LYS A 404 -11.46 1.95 -31.97
CA LYS A 404 -10.69 3.20 -31.98
C LYS A 404 -10.69 3.90 -30.62
N SER A 405 -11.84 3.94 -29.95
CA SER A 405 -12.01 4.65 -28.66
C SER A 405 -11.21 4.02 -27.52
N TYR A 406 -11.01 2.70 -27.55
CA TYR A 406 -10.38 1.98 -26.44
C TYR A 406 -9.02 1.35 -26.79
N SER A 407 -8.45 1.67 -27.96
CA SER A 407 -7.12 1.20 -28.39
C SER A 407 -6.93 -0.33 -28.27
N ILE A 408 -8.00 -1.10 -28.47
CA ILE A 408 -7.97 -2.56 -28.32
C ILE A 408 -7.16 -3.14 -29.49
N ASN A 409 -6.02 -3.75 -29.22
CA ASN A 409 -5.30 -4.53 -30.22
C ASN A 409 -6.14 -5.77 -30.58
N LEU A 410 -6.69 -5.78 -31.79
CA LEU A 410 -7.31 -6.96 -32.37
C LEU A 410 -6.22 -8.02 -32.64
N VAL A 411 -6.02 -8.96 -31.72
CA VAL A 411 -5.53 -10.28 -32.11
C VAL A 411 -6.74 -11.00 -32.71
N LEU A 412 -6.87 -10.95 -34.03
CA LEU A 412 -7.80 -11.80 -34.76
C LEU A 412 -7.36 -13.24 -34.51
N GLY A 413 -8.14 -13.98 -33.73
CA GLY A 413 -7.96 -15.41 -33.56
C GLY A 413 -8.16 -16.10 -34.90
N ASP A 414 -7.17 -16.89 -35.31
CA ASP A 414 -7.26 -17.76 -36.47
C ASP A 414 -8.51 -18.64 -36.35
N GLU A 415 -9.47 -18.44 -37.27
CA GLU A 415 -10.49 -19.42 -37.56
C GLU A 415 -9.78 -20.69 -38.06
N LYS A 416 -9.70 -21.70 -37.19
CA LYS A 416 -9.41 -23.07 -37.63
C LYS A 416 -10.52 -23.50 -38.58
N LYS A 417 -10.17 -23.62 -39.86
CA LYS A 417 -10.89 -24.44 -40.84
C LYS A 417 -10.77 -25.92 -40.50
#